data_AF-A0A7X7YGE2-F1
#
_entry.id   AF-A0A7X7YGE2-F1
#
_cell.length_a   1.000
_cell.length_b   1.000
_cell.length_c   1.000
_cell.angle_alpha   90.00
_cell.angle_beta   90.00
_cell.angle_gamma   90.00
#
_symmetry.space_group_name_H-M   'P 1'
#
loop_
_entity.id
_entity.type
_entity.pdbx_description
1 polymer ?
#
loop_
_entity_poly.entity_id
_entity_poly.type
_entity_poly.pdbx_seq_one_letter_code
_entity_poly.pdbx_strand_id
1 'polypeptide(L)'
;MAGLYGGGGYWVGTGVMLGVDVLLLLLLVRRLPGAELVQHRRMVLVTSFLVWMVLHAAVFWGDAWSETYALVLPPAARLVLPLFLTVAYTIVAKLLLDWLPRLPGPAVVWFCTLGAAVQSLEGAWELFGLDMLHRVPSLRAVGVPALLAYGFAESVLLWCTVLALAPLVYRIARALLDRLR
;
A
#
# COMPACT_ATOMS: atom_id res chain seq x y z
N MET A 1 -2.64 -18.63 20.20
CA MET A 1 -2.58 -17.30 19.54
C MET A 1 -3.94 -16.86 18.97
N ALA A 2 -5.06 -17.09 19.70
CA ALA A 2 -6.41 -16.80 19.20
C ALA A 2 -6.97 -15.43 19.63
N GLY A 3 -6.19 -14.62 20.36
CA GLY A 3 -6.68 -13.36 20.96
C GLY A 3 -6.49 -12.10 20.12
N LEU A 4 -5.58 -12.10 19.14
CA LEU A 4 -5.23 -10.90 18.36
C LEU A 4 -5.96 -10.79 17.01
N TYR A 5 -6.65 -11.85 16.57
CA TYR A 5 -7.34 -11.92 15.27
C TYR A 5 -8.88 -11.99 15.39
N GLY A 6 -9.43 -11.81 16.59
CA GLY A 6 -10.87 -11.55 16.75
C GLY A 6 -11.24 -10.15 16.26
N GLY A 7 -12.53 -9.87 16.01
CA GLY A 7 -12.98 -8.54 15.54
C GLY A 7 -12.49 -7.35 16.40
N GLY A 8 -12.26 -7.55 17.70
CA GLY A 8 -11.63 -6.54 18.58
C GLY A 8 -10.15 -6.26 18.28
N GLY A 9 -9.40 -7.26 17.82
CA GLY A 9 -8.00 -7.11 17.42
C GLY A 9 -7.83 -6.23 16.19
N TYR A 10 -8.74 -6.35 15.20
CA TYR A 10 -8.75 -5.47 14.02
C TYR A 10 -8.97 -4.00 14.40
N TRP A 11 -9.92 -3.70 15.28
CA TRP A 11 -10.15 -2.31 15.72
C TRP A 11 -8.96 -1.71 16.47
N VAL A 12 -8.33 -2.50 17.35
CA VAL A 12 -7.10 -2.07 18.04
C VAL A 12 -5.98 -1.85 17.02
N GLY A 13 -5.80 -2.77 16.08
CA GLY A 13 -4.83 -2.65 14.98
C GLY A 13 -5.06 -1.40 14.14
N THR A 14 -6.30 -1.12 13.74
CA THR A 14 -6.68 0.10 13.02
C THR A 14 -6.33 1.35 13.83
N GLY A 15 -6.65 1.38 15.12
CA GLY A 15 -6.31 2.51 16.00
C GLY A 15 -4.81 2.76 16.07
N VAL A 16 -4.01 1.70 16.21
CA VAL A 16 -2.54 1.78 16.20
C VAL A 16 -2.03 2.28 14.85
N MET A 17 -2.51 1.72 13.74
CA MET A 17 -2.12 2.13 12.39
C MET A 17 -2.44 3.60 12.13
N LEU A 18 -3.67 4.05 12.44
CA LEU A 18 -4.03 5.46 12.27
C LEU A 18 -3.14 6.39 13.10
N GLY A 19 -2.75 5.99 14.31
CA GLY A 19 -1.78 6.74 15.12
C GLY A 19 -0.41 6.87 14.44
N VAL A 20 0.08 5.76 13.86
CA VAL A 20 1.32 5.73 13.08
C VAL A 20 1.20 6.55 11.80
N ASP A 21 0.09 6.45 11.08
CA ASP A 21 -0.19 7.18 9.83
C ASP A 21 -0.19 8.68 10.07
N VAL A 22 -0.87 9.16 11.11
CA VAL A 22 -0.89 10.58 11.47
C VAL A 22 0.53 11.07 11.76
N LEU A 23 1.30 10.30 12.54
CA LEU A 23 2.68 10.67 12.84
C LEU A 23 3.54 10.73 11.57
N LEU A 24 3.47 9.72 10.71
CA LEU A 24 4.23 9.65 9.46
C LEU A 24 3.82 10.74 8.48
N LEU A 25 2.53 11.00 8.29
CA LEU A 25 2.04 12.08 7.44
C LEU A 25 2.52 13.44 7.95
N LEU A 26 2.46 13.71 9.25
CA LEU A 26 2.98 14.94 9.84
C LEU A 26 4.49 15.10 9.62
N LEU A 27 5.25 14.01 9.71
CA LEU A 27 6.68 14.02 9.42
C LEU A 27 6.95 14.26 7.94
N LEU A 28 6.27 13.54 7.05
CA LEU A 28 6.46 13.63 5.60
C LEU A 28 6.03 15.00 5.06
N VAL A 29 4.91 15.56 5.51
CA VAL A 29 4.47 16.92 5.13
C VAL A 29 5.52 17.98 5.49
N ARG A 30 6.20 17.83 6.64
CA ARG A 30 7.26 18.75 7.06
C ARG A 30 8.57 18.55 6.29
N ARG A 31 8.82 17.35 5.77
CA ARG A 31 10.10 16.97 5.15
C ARG A 31 10.08 16.94 3.62
N LEU A 32 8.90 16.87 3.01
CA LEU A 32 8.71 16.74 1.56
C LEU A 32 7.72 17.81 1.08
N PRO A 33 8.21 19.00 0.69
CA PRO A 33 7.39 19.99 0.03
C PRO A 33 6.75 19.40 -1.24
N GLY A 34 5.51 19.77 -1.53
CA GLY A 34 4.80 19.22 -2.70
C GLY A 34 5.53 19.47 -4.04
N ALA A 35 6.27 20.57 -4.16
CA ALA A 35 7.09 20.87 -5.33
C ALA A 35 8.23 19.85 -5.53
N GLU A 36 8.90 19.44 -4.46
CA GLU A 36 9.97 18.43 -4.52
C GLU A 36 9.42 17.06 -4.92
N LEU A 37 8.23 16.71 -4.46
CA LEU A 37 7.57 15.46 -4.83
C LEU A 37 7.29 15.38 -6.34
N VAL A 38 6.89 16.50 -6.94
CA VAL A 38 6.70 16.62 -8.40
C VAL A 38 8.04 16.59 -9.13
N GLN A 39 9.07 17.23 -8.61
CA GLN A 39 10.41 17.23 -9.21
C GLN A 39 11.05 15.83 -9.19
N HIS A 40 10.82 15.07 -8.12
CA HIS A 40 11.34 13.72 -7.91
C HIS A 40 10.39 12.61 -8.34
N ARG A 41 9.38 12.91 -9.17
CA ARG A 41 8.38 11.96 -9.69
C ARG A 41 8.98 10.61 -10.10
N ARG A 42 10.07 10.60 -10.87
CA ARG A 42 10.71 9.36 -11.33
C ARG A 42 11.16 8.47 -10.17
N MET A 43 11.69 9.06 -9.11
CA MET A 43 12.16 8.31 -7.94
C MET A 43 11.00 7.76 -7.12
N VAL A 44 9.91 8.52 -7.01
CA VAL A 44 8.66 8.03 -6.39
C VAL A 44 8.11 6.85 -7.16
N LEU A 45 8.09 6.90 -8.49
CA LEU A 45 7.61 5.79 -9.33
C LEU A 45 8.48 4.53 -9.22
N VAL A 46 9.81 4.68 -9.26
CA VAL A 46 10.73 3.55 -9.05
C VAL A 46 10.54 2.96 -7.65
N THR A 47 10.42 3.81 -6.63
CA THR A 47 10.21 3.36 -5.25
C THR A 47 8.88 2.64 -5.09
N SER A 48 7.81 3.18 -5.68
CA SER A 48 6.50 2.53 -5.75
C SER A 48 6.63 1.14 -6.35
N PHE A 49 7.25 1.03 -7.53
CA PHE A 49 7.45 -0.25 -8.19
C PHE A 49 8.20 -1.25 -7.29
N LEU A 50 9.31 -0.84 -6.67
CA LEU A 50 10.11 -1.71 -5.81
C LEU A 50 9.35 -2.14 -4.55
N VAL A 51 8.70 -1.21 -3.86
CA VAL A 51 7.92 -1.49 -2.64
C VAL A 51 6.79 -2.46 -2.94
N TRP A 52 5.98 -2.18 -3.97
CA TRP A 52 4.88 -3.07 -4.35
C TRP A 52 5.36 -4.41 -4.88
N MET A 53 6.49 -4.46 -5.60
CA MET A 53 7.06 -5.73 -6.05
C MET A 53 7.46 -6.61 -4.86
N VAL A 54 8.14 -6.04 -3.86
CA VAL A 54 8.54 -6.77 -2.66
C VAL A 54 7.31 -7.21 -1.85
N LEU A 55 6.34 -6.32 -1.67
CA LEU A 55 5.13 -6.61 -0.92
C LEU A 55 4.28 -7.70 -1.59
N HIS A 56 3.99 -7.58 -2.88
CA HIS A 56 3.26 -8.62 -3.60
C HIS A 56 4.05 -9.93 -3.68
N ALA A 57 5.38 -9.88 -3.83
CA ALA A 57 6.19 -11.10 -3.76
C ALA A 57 6.05 -11.78 -2.39
N ALA A 58 6.08 -11.01 -1.30
CA ALA A 58 5.89 -11.54 0.05
C ALA A 58 4.47 -12.11 0.26
N VAL A 59 3.43 -11.44 -0.23
CA VAL A 59 2.04 -11.91 -0.12
C VAL A 59 1.82 -13.19 -0.93
N PHE A 60 2.25 -13.21 -2.19
CA PHE A 60 1.96 -14.31 -3.11
C PHE A 60 2.92 -15.49 -2.97
N TRP A 61 4.14 -15.29 -2.45
CA TRP A 61 5.07 -16.40 -2.19
C TRP A 61 5.29 -16.74 -0.72
N GLY A 62 4.76 -15.96 0.21
CA GLY A 62 4.75 -16.26 1.64
C GLY A 62 3.48 -16.98 2.10
N ASP A 63 3.29 -17.01 3.42
CA ASP A 63 2.23 -17.78 4.08
C ASP A 63 0.82 -17.24 3.77
N ALA A 64 0.71 -15.92 3.51
CA ALA A 64 -0.54 -15.27 3.13
C ALA A 64 -1.20 -15.95 1.91
N TRP A 65 -0.42 -16.41 0.92
CA TRP A 65 -0.97 -17.12 -0.22
C TRP A 65 -1.75 -18.38 0.20
N SER A 66 -1.13 -19.24 1.02
CA SER A 66 -1.77 -20.47 1.47
C SER A 66 -2.97 -20.24 2.38
N GLU A 67 -2.92 -19.18 3.20
CA GLU A 67 -3.95 -18.90 4.19
C GLU A 67 -5.17 -18.17 3.60
N THR A 68 -5.01 -17.37 2.55
CA THR A 68 -6.08 -16.54 1.99
C THR A 68 -6.28 -16.76 0.49
N TYR A 69 -5.28 -16.44 -0.33
CA TYR A 69 -5.46 -16.31 -1.78
C TYR A 69 -5.62 -17.65 -2.52
N ALA A 70 -4.99 -18.73 -2.06
CA ALA A 70 -5.11 -20.07 -2.65
C ALA A 70 -6.54 -20.64 -2.54
N LEU A 71 -7.36 -20.13 -1.61
CA LEU A 71 -8.74 -20.55 -1.42
C LEU A 71 -9.72 -19.92 -2.42
N VAL A 72 -9.28 -18.84 -3.09
CA VAL A 72 -10.15 -18.03 -3.96
C VAL A 72 -9.60 -17.85 -5.38
N LEU A 73 -8.30 -18.04 -5.58
CA LEU A 73 -7.63 -17.85 -6.88
C LEU A 73 -7.01 -19.15 -7.39
N PRO A 74 -6.95 -19.33 -8.73
CA PRO A 74 -6.25 -20.47 -9.31
C PRO A 74 -4.72 -20.37 -9.09
N PRO A 75 -3.99 -21.49 -9.00
CA PRO A 75 -2.53 -21.49 -8.76
C PRO A 75 -1.72 -20.65 -9.74
N ALA A 76 -2.15 -20.59 -11.01
CA ALA A 76 -1.49 -19.77 -12.04
C ALA A 76 -1.53 -18.26 -11.73
N ALA A 77 -2.50 -17.79 -10.93
CA ALA A 77 -2.61 -16.39 -10.54
C ALA A 77 -1.38 -15.91 -9.76
N ARG A 78 -0.74 -16.82 -9.01
CA ARG A 78 0.49 -16.57 -8.25
C ARG A 78 1.66 -16.12 -9.12
N LEU A 79 1.68 -16.46 -10.40
CA LEU A 79 2.76 -16.11 -11.31
C LEU A 79 2.55 -14.75 -11.99
N VAL A 80 1.29 -14.33 -12.17
CA VAL A 80 0.94 -13.16 -13.00
C VAL A 80 0.48 -11.98 -12.16
N LEU A 81 -0.37 -12.21 -11.16
CA LEU A 81 -0.94 -11.13 -10.34
C LEU A 81 0.11 -10.28 -9.64
N PRO A 82 1.22 -10.82 -9.07
CA PRO A 82 2.19 -9.98 -8.37
C PRO A 82 2.78 -8.89 -9.26
N LEU A 83 3.17 -9.25 -10.49
CA LEU A 83 3.70 -8.30 -11.45
C LEU A 83 2.61 -7.36 -11.96
N PHE A 84 1.43 -7.90 -12.27
CA PHE A 84 0.29 -7.11 -12.74
C PHE A 84 -0.11 -6.03 -11.72
N LEU A 85 -0.31 -6.40 -10.45
CA LEU A 85 -0.64 -5.49 -9.37
C LEU A 85 0.48 -4.48 -9.14
N THR A 86 1.74 -4.90 -9.12
CA THR A 86 2.88 -3.98 -8.99
C THR A 86 2.88 -2.89 -10.08
N VAL A 87 2.63 -3.28 -11.33
CA VAL A 87 2.51 -2.32 -12.44
C VAL A 87 1.28 -1.44 -12.25
N ALA A 88 0.12 -2.01 -11.89
CA ALA A 88 -1.11 -1.26 -11.64
C ALA A 88 -0.93 -0.20 -10.55
N TYR A 89 -0.34 -0.55 -9.40
CA TYR A 89 -0.07 0.39 -8.32
C TYR A 89 0.98 1.44 -8.69
N THR A 90 1.94 1.11 -9.55
CA THR A 90 2.88 2.11 -10.10
C THR A 90 2.17 3.09 -11.04
N ILE A 91 1.20 2.62 -11.83
CA ILE A 91 0.35 3.47 -12.66
C ILE A 91 -0.52 4.36 -11.77
N VAL A 92 -1.10 3.83 -10.69
CA VAL A 92 -1.85 4.61 -9.69
C VAL A 92 -0.95 5.71 -9.12
N ALA A 93 0.27 5.39 -8.68
CA ALA A 93 1.23 6.38 -8.18
C ALA A 93 1.48 7.51 -9.21
N LYS A 94 1.63 7.16 -10.49
CA LYS A 94 1.78 8.14 -11.57
C LYS A 94 0.55 9.04 -11.70
N LEU A 95 -0.64 8.44 -11.75
CA LEU A 95 -1.89 9.19 -11.86
C LEU A 95 -2.06 10.15 -10.68
N LEU A 96 -1.79 9.68 -9.46
CA LEU A 96 -1.82 10.53 -8.27
C LEU A 96 -0.87 11.73 -8.44
N LEU A 97 0.40 11.48 -8.76
CA LEU A 97 1.40 12.53 -8.98
C LEU A 97 0.97 13.57 -10.03
N ASP A 98 0.29 13.14 -11.10
CA ASP A 98 -0.23 14.01 -12.15
C ASP A 98 -1.43 14.86 -11.71
N TRP A 99 -2.17 14.41 -10.69
CA TRP A 99 -3.33 15.12 -10.14
C TRP A 99 -2.99 16.00 -8.93
N LEU A 100 -1.92 15.69 -8.17
CA LEU A 100 -1.54 16.45 -6.97
C LEU A 100 -1.46 17.97 -7.15
N PRO A 101 -0.92 18.54 -8.24
CA PRO A 101 -0.87 19.99 -8.41
C PRO A 101 -2.24 20.67 -8.48
N ARG A 102 -3.31 19.90 -8.72
CA ARG A 102 -4.69 20.41 -8.82
C ARG A 102 -5.46 20.37 -7.49
N LEU A 103 -4.89 19.74 -6.46
CA LEU A 103 -5.59 19.53 -5.19
C LEU A 103 -5.16 20.57 -4.15
N PRO A 104 -6.10 21.10 -3.34
CA PRO A 104 -5.77 22.07 -2.30
C PRO A 104 -5.14 21.39 -1.08
N GLY A 105 -4.03 21.92 -0.56
CA GLY A 105 -3.40 21.44 0.67
C GLY A 105 -2.15 20.56 0.44
N PRO A 106 -1.70 19.80 1.45
CA PRO A 106 -0.42 19.08 1.38
C PRO A 106 -0.47 17.91 0.39
N ALA A 107 0.38 17.95 -0.64
CA ALA A 107 0.47 16.92 -1.67
C ALA A 107 0.72 15.51 -1.12
N VAL A 108 1.51 15.40 -0.05
CA VAL A 108 1.78 14.13 0.66
C VAL A 108 0.48 13.51 1.21
N VAL A 109 -0.38 14.30 1.84
CA VAL A 109 -1.63 13.81 2.42
C VAL A 109 -2.52 13.26 1.32
N TRP A 110 -2.72 14.02 0.24
CA TRP A 110 -3.53 13.57 -0.90
C TRP A 110 -2.97 12.34 -1.58
N PHE A 111 -1.65 12.26 -1.76
CA PHE A 111 -1.03 11.09 -2.39
C PHE A 111 -1.32 9.82 -1.58
N CYS A 112 -1.11 9.87 -0.26
CA CYS A 112 -1.31 8.70 0.58
C CYS A 112 -2.78 8.34 0.77
N THR A 113 -3.67 9.32 0.98
CA THR A 113 -5.10 9.04 1.23
C THR A 113 -5.83 8.60 -0.04
N LEU A 114 -5.53 9.18 -1.20
CA LEU A 114 -6.13 8.74 -2.46
C LEU A 114 -5.58 7.38 -2.90
N GLY A 115 -4.28 7.14 -2.71
CA GLY A 115 -3.70 5.81 -2.90
C GLY A 115 -4.41 4.77 -2.03
N ALA A 116 -4.60 5.08 -0.74
CA ALA A 116 -5.30 4.21 0.19
C ALA A 116 -6.76 3.97 -0.19
N ALA A 117 -7.46 5.00 -0.68
CA ALA A 117 -8.82 4.88 -1.15
C ALA A 117 -8.92 3.92 -2.36
N VAL A 118 -8.02 4.05 -3.34
CA VAL A 118 -7.98 3.14 -4.50
C VAL A 118 -7.72 1.70 -4.07
N GLN A 119 -6.75 1.49 -3.18
CA GLN A 119 -6.45 0.16 -2.63
C GLN A 119 -7.61 -0.40 -1.80
N SER A 120 -8.33 0.44 -1.06
CA SER A 120 -9.50 0.01 -0.30
C SER A 120 -10.68 -0.40 -1.18
N LEU A 121 -10.82 0.21 -2.37
CA LEU A 121 -11.80 -0.23 -3.37
C LEU A 121 -11.43 -1.60 -3.94
N GLU A 122 -10.14 -1.87 -4.17
CA GLU A 122 -9.65 -3.21 -4.52
C GLU A 122 -9.93 -4.19 -3.40
N GLY A 123 -9.57 -3.88 -2.15
CA GLY A 123 -9.83 -4.74 -0.99
C GLY A 123 -11.33 -5.02 -0.80
N ALA A 124 -12.21 -4.04 -1.02
CA ALA A 124 -13.65 -4.26 -1.04
C ALA A 124 -14.05 -5.23 -2.16
N TRP A 125 -13.51 -5.05 -3.37
CA TRP A 125 -13.75 -5.98 -4.47
C TRP A 125 -13.22 -7.39 -4.17
N GLU A 126 -12.08 -7.54 -3.50
CA GLU A 126 -11.58 -8.85 -3.08
C GLU A 126 -12.54 -9.51 -2.06
N LEU A 127 -12.99 -8.75 -1.06
CA LEU A 127 -13.89 -9.26 -0.03
C LEU A 127 -15.22 -9.77 -0.61
N PHE A 128 -15.83 -9.01 -1.52
CA PHE A 128 -17.15 -9.31 -2.06
C PHE A 128 -17.12 -10.06 -3.40
N GLY A 129 -16.25 -9.65 -4.32
CA GLY A 129 -16.15 -10.19 -5.67
C GLY A 129 -15.46 -11.55 -5.74
N LEU A 130 -14.47 -11.79 -4.87
CA LEU A 130 -13.82 -13.11 -4.73
C LEU A 130 -14.43 -13.95 -3.61
N ASP A 131 -15.49 -13.45 -2.97
CA ASP A 131 -16.22 -14.15 -1.91
C ASP A 131 -15.31 -14.57 -0.73
N MET A 132 -14.32 -13.74 -0.41
CA MET A 132 -13.32 -14.06 0.62
C MET A 132 -13.93 -14.19 2.01
N LEU A 133 -14.99 -13.44 2.31
CA LEU A 133 -15.69 -13.52 3.61
C LEU A 133 -16.24 -14.92 3.89
N HIS A 134 -16.67 -15.64 2.86
CA HIS A 134 -17.18 -17.01 2.99
C HIS A 134 -16.09 -18.06 2.79
N ARG A 135 -15.12 -17.81 1.91
CA ARG A 135 -14.11 -18.81 1.54
C ARG A 135 -12.90 -18.85 2.46
N VAL A 136 -12.54 -17.73 3.10
CA VAL A 136 -11.35 -17.63 3.96
C VAL A 136 -11.77 -17.75 5.43
N PRO A 137 -11.42 -18.85 6.14
CA PRO A 137 -11.92 -19.11 7.49
C PRO A 137 -11.59 -18.02 8.52
N SER A 138 -10.40 -17.42 8.41
CA SER A 138 -9.93 -16.37 9.33
C SER A 138 -10.74 -15.07 9.21
N LEU A 139 -11.42 -14.83 8.10
CA LEU A 139 -12.20 -13.60 7.87
C LEU A 139 -13.67 -13.71 8.31
N ARG A 140 -14.21 -14.94 8.46
CA ARG A 140 -15.64 -15.18 8.75
C ARG A 140 -16.14 -14.54 10.05
N ALA A 141 -15.27 -14.44 11.05
CA ALA A 141 -15.60 -13.91 12.37
C ALA A 141 -15.34 -12.40 12.50
N VAL A 142 -14.82 -11.75 11.44
CA VAL A 142 -14.46 -10.35 11.44
C VAL A 142 -15.56 -9.54 10.77
N GLY A 143 -15.99 -8.45 11.40
CA GLY A 143 -16.96 -7.55 10.79
C GLY A 143 -16.35 -6.83 9.58
N VAL A 144 -17.10 -6.77 8.48
CA VAL A 144 -16.70 -6.04 7.25
C VAL A 144 -16.20 -4.61 7.53
N PRO A 145 -16.86 -3.80 8.38
CA PRO A 145 -16.37 -2.45 8.67
C PRO A 145 -14.97 -2.45 9.30
N ALA A 146 -14.64 -3.44 10.13
CA ALA A 146 -13.33 -3.55 10.76
C ALA A 146 -12.25 -3.91 9.74
N LEU A 147 -12.55 -4.83 8.81
CA LEU A 147 -11.64 -5.21 7.72
C LEU A 147 -11.36 -4.01 6.79
N LEU A 148 -12.39 -3.28 6.38
CA LEU A 148 -12.24 -2.12 5.51
C LEU A 148 -11.50 -0.96 6.21
N ALA A 149 -11.80 -0.70 7.48
CA ALA A 149 -11.12 0.33 8.25
C ALA A 149 -9.63 0.00 8.47
N TYR A 150 -9.32 -1.25 8.80
CA TYR A 150 -7.94 -1.74 8.91
C TYR A 150 -7.21 -1.65 7.57
N GLY A 151 -7.82 -2.18 6.50
CA GLY A 151 -7.24 -2.16 5.16
C GLY A 151 -6.96 -0.74 4.66
N PHE A 152 -7.85 0.22 4.92
CA PHE A 152 -7.60 1.63 4.59
C PHE A 152 -6.39 2.20 5.35
N ALA A 153 -6.33 1.99 6.67
CA ALA A 153 -5.20 2.47 7.49
C ALA A 153 -3.87 1.84 7.05
N GLU A 154 -3.85 0.51 6.87
CA GLU A 154 -2.69 -0.20 6.33
C GLU A 154 -2.26 0.36 4.97
N SER A 155 -3.23 0.64 4.09
CA SER A 155 -2.92 1.22 2.79
C SER A 155 -2.29 2.61 2.91
N VAL A 156 -2.78 3.47 3.80
CA VAL A 156 -2.16 4.80 4.06
C VAL A 156 -0.70 4.63 4.47
N LEU A 157 -0.41 3.68 5.37
CA LEU A 157 0.94 3.37 5.82
C LEU A 157 1.84 2.92 4.66
N LEU A 158 1.35 2.06 3.77
CA LEU A 158 2.09 1.57 2.61
C LEU A 158 2.43 2.72 1.64
N TRP A 159 1.47 3.60 1.34
CA TRP A 159 1.73 4.77 0.50
C TRP A 159 2.67 5.78 1.17
N CYS A 160 2.60 5.96 2.50
CA CYS A 160 3.60 6.73 3.24
C CYS A 160 5.00 6.12 3.11
N THR A 161 5.11 4.79 3.15
CA THR A 161 6.38 4.07 2.99
C THR A 161 7.00 4.32 1.63
N VAL A 162 6.19 4.33 0.55
CA VAL A 162 6.65 4.70 -0.80
C VAL A 162 7.30 6.09 -0.79
N LEU A 163 6.66 7.08 -0.17
CA LEU A 163 7.20 8.44 -0.10
C LEU A 163 8.43 8.55 0.80
N ALA A 164 8.43 7.86 1.95
CA ALA A 164 9.53 7.88 2.90
C ALA A 164 10.82 7.28 2.33
N LEU A 165 10.70 6.25 1.48
CA LEU A 165 11.85 5.58 0.87
C LEU A 165 12.35 6.25 -0.41
N ALA A 166 11.54 7.09 -1.07
CA ALA A 166 11.94 7.73 -2.33
C ALA A 166 13.25 8.54 -2.26
N PRO A 167 13.54 9.32 -1.19
CA PRO A 167 14.82 10.00 -1.05
C PRO A 167 16.01 9.04 -0.90
N LEU A 168 15.81 7.88 -0.27
CA LEU A 168 16.86 6.87 -0.13
C LEU A 168 17.18 6.23 -1.48
N VAL A 169 16.16 5.86 -2.25
CA VAL A 169 16.32 5.33 -3.61
C VAL A 169 17.07 6.33 -4.49
N TYR A 170 16.73 7.62 -4.41
CA TYR A 170 17.45 8.67 -5.13
C TYR A 170 18.94 8.74 -4.76
N ARG A 171 19.27 8.73 -3.46
CA ARG A 171 20.66 8.78 -2.98
C ARG A 171 21.47 7.57 -3.46
N ILE A 172 20.88 6.37 -3.38
CA ILE A 172 21.51 5.13 -3.85
C ILE A 172 21.74 5.20 -5.37
N ALA A 173 20.73 5.57 -6.14
CA ALA A 173 20.83 5.69 -7.59
C ALA A 173 21.93 6.67 -8.00
N ARG A 174 22.01 7.83 -7.33
CA ARG A 174 23.05 8.83 -7.59
C ARG A 174 24.45 8.29 -7.27
N ALA A 175 24.65 7.68 -6.12
CA ALA A 175 25.94 7.11 -5.72
C ALA A 175 26.42 6.00 -6.68
N LEU A 176 25.48 5.20 -7.21
CA LEU A 176 25.80 4.18 -8.22
C LEU A 176 26.22 4.81 -9.54
N LEU A 177 25.52 5.84 -10.01
CA LEU A 177 25.86 6.55 -11.25
C LEU A 177 27.22 7.24 -11.16
N ASP A 178 27.56 7.82 -10.00
CA ASP A 178 28.86 8.47 -9.78
C ASP A 178 30.03 7.48 -9.78
N ARG A 179 29.80 6.20 -9.45
CA ARG A 179 30.83 5.13 -9.51
C ARG A 179 31.06 4.56 -10.91
N LEU A 180 30.13 4.79 -11.84
CA LEU A 180 30.20 4.28 -13.21
C LEU A 180 30.81 5.30 -14.19
N ARG A 181 31.19 6.48 -13.70
CA ARG A 181 31.85 7.55 -14.44
C ARG A 181 33.33 7.61 -14.07
#